data_AF-A0A090ACX7-F1
#
_entry.id   AF-A0A090ACX7-F1
#
_cell.length_a   1.000
_cell.length_b   1.000
_cell.length_c   1.000
_cell.angle_alpha   90.00
_cell.angle_beta   90.00
_cell.angle_gamma   90.00
#
_symmetry.space_group_name_H-M   'P 1'
#
loop_
_entity.id
_entity.type
_entity.pdbx_description
1 polymer ?
#
loop_
_entity_poly.entity_id
_entity_poly.type
_entity_poly.pdbx_seq_one_letter_code
_entity_poly.pdbx_strand_id
1 'polypeptide(L)' 'MLKRIYIDNYKIFVNFSLDFKQSNLLLGENGSGKTTLFEVINRLKEFVINNNNGSDRFKQLNEI' A
#
# COMPACT_ATOMS: atom_id res chain seq x y z
N MET A 1 -1.02 15.98 1.80
CA MET A 1 -1.90 15.23 0.88
C MET A 1 -1.06 14.23 0.10
N LEU A 2 -1.46 12.95 0.03
CA LEU A 2 -0.72 11.92 -0.71
C LEU A 2 -0.75 12.25 -2.21
N LYS A 3 0.41 12.27 -2.89
CA LYS A 3 0.53 12.69 -4.29
C LYS A 3 0.73 11.53 -5.24
N ARG A 4 1.57 10.57 -4.85
CA ARG A 4 1.88 9.37 -5.62
C ARG A 4 2.20 8.23 -4.67
N ILE A 5 1.92 7.02 -5.11
CA ILE A 5 2.42 5.79 -4.48
C ILE A 5 3.09 4.93 -5.54
N TYR A 6 4.21 4.33 -5.17
CA TYR A 6 4.90 3.30 -5.94
C TYR A 6 4.99 2.05 -5.07
N ILE A 7 4.61 0.90 -5.61
CA ILE A 7 4.61 -0.39 -4.92
C ILE A 7 5.37 -1.38 -5.77
N ASP A 8 6.46 -1.89 -5.21
CA ASP A 8 7.32 -2.87 -5.86
C ASP A 8 7.20 -4.23 -5.18
N ASN A 9 6.89 -5.26 -5.97
CA ASN A 9 6.79 -6.66 -5.57
C ASN A 9 6.06 -6.91 -4.23
N TYR A 10 4.84 -6.39 -4.09
CA TYR A 10 4.01 -6.57 -2.90
C TYR A 10 2.67 -7.21 -3.26
N LYS A 11 2.48 -8.47 -2.85
CA LYS A 11 1.30 -9.28 -3.19
C LYS A 11 1.04 -9.26 -4.71
N ILE A 12 -0.05 -8.65 -5.16
CA ILE A 12 -0.42 -8.57 -6.58
C ILE A 12 0.28 -7.43 -7.35
N PHE A 13 0.89 -6.47 -6.64
CA PHE A 13 1.51 -5.33 -7.28
C PHE A 13 2.94 -5.64 -7.73
N VAL A 14 3.16 -5.56 -9.04
CA VAL A 14 4.48 -5.65 -9.69
C VAL A 14 4.74 -4.32 -10.39
N ASN A 15 5.74 -3.56 -9.94
CA ASN A 15 6.08 -2.22 -10.45
C ASN A 15 4.86 -1.27 -10.56
N PHE A 16 3.96 -1.31 -9.58
CA PHE A 16 2.71 -0.55 -9.62
C PHE A 16 2.95 0.92 -9.26
N SER A 17 2.36 1.83 -10.04
CA SER A 17 2.37 3.26 -9.74
C SER A 17 0.98 3.87 -9.87
N LEU A 18 0.64 4.76 -8.94
CA LEU A 18 -0.60 5.52 -8.97
C LEU A 18 -0.34 6.96 -8.55
N ASP A 19 -0.72 7.90 -9.41
CA ASP A 19 -0.76 9.33 -9.10
C ASP A 19 -2.16 9.70 -8.59
N PHE A 20 -2.24 10.32 -7.41
CA PHE A 20 -3.51 10.68 -6.79
C PHE A 20 -4.01 12.04 -7.27
N LYS A 21 -5.31 12.11 -7.56
CA LYS A 21 -6.06 13.37 -7.72
C LYS A 21 -6.71 13.77 -6.39
N GLN A 22 -7.44 14.88 -6.38
CA GLN A 22 -8.17 15.36 -5.21
C GLN A 22 -9.20 14.33 -4.71
N SER A 23 -9.85 13.63 -5.65
CA SER A 23 -10.76 12.50 -5.40
C SER A 23 -10.39 11.36 -6.34
N ASN A 24 -10.37 10.12 -5.84
CA ASN A 24 -10.00 8.94 -6.61
C ASN A 24 -11.05 7.86 -6.36
N LEU A 25 -11.57 7.25 -7.43
CA LEU A 25 -12.48 6.12 -7.37
C LEU A 25 -11.74 4.86 -7.81
N LEU A 26 -11.71 3.84 -6.95
CA LEU A 26 -11.05 2.56 -7.23
C LEU A 26 -12.10 1.54 -7.69
N LEU A 27 -12.06 1.15 -8.97
CA LEU A 27 -12.95 0.17 -9.58
C LEU A 27 -12.18 -1.08 -10.03
N GLY A 28 -12.91 -2.15 -10.33
CA GLY A 28 -12.37 -3.39 -10.87
C GLY A 28 -12.94 -4.63 -10.17
N GLU A 29 -12.55 -5.80 -10.62
CA GLU A 29 -13.03 -7.08 -10.09
C GLU A 29 -12.45 -7.42 -8.71
N ASN A 30 -13.06 -8.40 -8.02
CA ASN A 30 -12.48 -8.92 -6.80
C ASN A 30 -11.10 -9.51 -7.06
N GLY A 31 -10.16 -9.29 -6.14
CA GLY A 31 -8.77 -9.70 -6.33
C GLY A 31 -7.90 -8.72 -7.12
N SER A 32 -8.47 -7.67 -7.74
CA SER A 32 -7.70 -6.69 -8.54
C SER A 32 -6.75 -5.76 -7.73
N GLY A 33 -6.54 -6.03 -6.44
CA GLY A 33 -5.63 -5.25 -5.58
C GLY A 33 -6.23 -4.02 -4.89
N LYS A 34 -7.53 -3.73 -5.00
CA LYS A 34 -8.15 -2.56 -4.34
C LYS A 34 -7.95 -2.55 -2.81
N THR A 35 -8.31 -3.65 -2.13
CA THR A 35 -8.10 -3.80 -0.68
C THR A 35 -6.61 -3.77 -0.33
N THR A 36 -5.76 -4.37 -1.17
CA THR A 36 -4.31 -4.37 -1.00
C THR A 36 -3.71 -2.97 -1.07
N LEU A 37 -4.22 -2.09 -1.96
CA LEU A 37 -3.79 -0.70 -2.03
C LEU A 37 -4.11 0.05 -0.73
N PHE A 38 -5.30 -0.13 -0.18
CA PHE A 38 -5.67 0.45 1.12
C PHE A 38 -4.79 -0.09 2.26
N GLU A 39 -4.46 -1.38 2.26
CA GLU A 39 -3.55 -1.98 3.24
C GLU A 39 -2.16 -1.32 3.21
N VAL A 40 -1.58 -1.16 2.02
CA VAL A 40 -0.27 -0.50 1.86
C VAL A 40 -0.32 0.94 2.35
N ILE A 41 -1.36 1.70 1.96
CA ILE A 41 -1.53 3.09 2.42
C ILE A 41 -1.66 3.14 3.95
N ASN A 42 -2.39 2.20 4.57
CA ASN A 42 -2.55 2.17 6.02
C ASN A 42 -1.22 1.85 6.74
N ARG A 43 -0.46 0.88 6.23
CA ARG A 43 0.88 0.56 6.76
C ARG A 43 1.84 1.74 6.66
N LEU A 44 1.83 2.45 5.53
CA LEU A 44 2.64 3.67 5.36
C LEU A 44 2.23 4.77 6.36
N LYS A 45 0.93 4.96 6.58
CA LYS A 45 0.44 5.90 7.60
C LYS A 45 0.93 5.52 8.99
N GLU A 46 0.79 4.26 9.39
CA GLU A 46 1.26 3.79 10.69
C GLU A 46 2.77 3.98 10.85
N PHE A 47 3.55 3.64 9.83
CA PHE A 47 5.01 3.79 9.84
C PHE A 47 5.44 5.26 9.98
N VAL A 48 4.85 6.16 9.18
CA VAL A 48 5.24 7.57 9.13
C VAL A 48 4.72 8.36 10.34
N ILE A 49 3.50 8.07 10.80
CA ILE A 49 2.83 8.85 11.86
C ILE A 49 3.16 8.32 13.24
N ASN A 50 3.12 6.99 13.44
CA ASN A 50 3.18 6.41 14.78
C ASN A 50 4.61 6.11 15.25
N ASN A 51 5.65 6.43 14.46
CA ASN A 51 7.07 6.16 14.79
C ASN A 51 7.34 4.72 15.26
N ASN A 52 6.48 3.78 14.88
CA ASN A 52 6.68 2.37 15.17
C ASN A 52 7.82 1.89 14.29
N ASN A 53 8.87 1.33 14.91
CA ASN A 53 9.99 0.72 14.20
C ASN A 53 9.44 -0.30 13.19
N GLY A 54 9.42 0.08 11.90
CA GLY A 54 8.76 -0.68 10.84
C GLY A 54 9.33 -2.10 10.67
N SER A 55 10.46 -2.40 11.29
CA SER A 55 11.11 -3.71 11.29
C SER A 55 10.19 -4.85 11.70
N ASP A 56 9.25 -4.61 12.63
CA ASP A 56 8.52 -5.73 13.25
C ASP A 56 7.28 -6.14 12.45
N ARG A 57 6.68 -5.22 11.67
CA ARG A 57 5.46 -5.51 10.89
C ARG A 57 5.70 -5.81 9.41
N PHE A 58 6.82 -5.37 8.83
CA PHE A 58 7.15 -5.71 7.44
C PHE A 58 7.80 -7.10 7.32
N LYS A 59 8.48 -7.60 8.37
CA LYS A 59 9.07 -8.96 8.40
C LYS A 59 8.03 -10.08 8.33
N GLN A 60 6.85 -9.86 8.91
CA GLN A 60 5.80 -10.88 9.02
C GLN A 60 5.19 -11.31 7.67
N LEU A 61 5.53 -10.62 6.57
CA LEU A 61 5.06 -10.96 5.22
C LEU A 61 6.04 -11.84 4.43
N ASN A 62 7.26 -12.06 4.93
CA ASN A 62 8.26 -12.93 4.29
C ASN A 62 8.32 -14.35 4.91
N GLU A 63 7.39 -14.68 5.82
CA GLU A 63 7.33 -15.99 6.50
C GLU A 63 6.15 -16.87 6.04
N ILE A 64 5.63 -16.65 4.83
CA ILE A 64 4.60 -17.53 4.21
C ILE A 64 5.09 -17.98 2.83
#